data_AF-A0A934E1N5-F1
#
_entry.id   AF-A0A934E1N5-F1
#
_cell.length_a   1.000
_cell.length_b   1.000
_cell.length_c   1.000
_cell.angle_alpha   90.00
_cell.angle_beta   90.00
_cell.angle_gamma   90.00
#
_symmetry.space_group_name_H-M   'P 1'
#
loop_
_entity.id
_entity.type
_entity.pdbx_description
1 polymer ?
#
loop_
_entity_poly.entity_id
_entity_poly.type
_entity_poly.pdbx_seq_one_letter_code
_entity_poly.pdbx_strand_id
1 'polypeptide(L)'
;MSAYLAGLPQGLQSYPACLVKGTVVRSFTADCVPLEKLEGLTLPAEVAAHLREPPLDCVWVPEVEMWATLLATRDLLDLDDGAWLVWFEPRSREALTNPVLRLVMNFSSPELLLPLSQAYWAMTHKGSKLTIVERASHALTLALEY
;
A
#
# COMPACT_ATOMS: atom_id res chain seq x y z
N MET A 1 9.16 10.52 -4.17
CA MET A 1 7.97 10.53 -5.06
C MET A 1 8.27 10.85 -6.54
N SER A 2 8.92 11.96 -6.88
CA SER A 2 9.04 12.44 -8.28
C SER A 2 9.69 11.45 -9.24
N ALA A 3 10.74 10.74 -8.81
CA ALA A 3 11.40 9.72 -9.63
C ALA A 3 10.46 8.55 -10.01
N TYR A 4 9.56 8.16 -9.10
CA TYR A 4 8.56 7.13 -9.35
C TYR A 4 7.56 7.60 -10.42
N LEU A 5 6.99 8.80 -10.28
CA LEU A 5 6.04 9.33 -11.26
C LEU A 5 6.66 9.54 -12.65
N ALA A 6 7.93 9.95 -12.71
CA ALA A 6 8.67 10.10 -13.96
C ALA A 6 8.92 8.77 -14.68
N GLY A 7 8.95 7.65 -13.93
CA GLY A 7 9.08 6.30 -14.49
C GLY A 7 7.78 5.72 -15.06
N LEU A 8 6.64 6.40 -14.87
CA LEU A 8 5.34 5.92 -15.29
C LEU A 8 4.91 6.52 -16.64
N PRO A 9 4.31 5.73 -17.56
CA PRO A 9 3.95 6.21 -18.90
C PRO A 9 3.04 7.44 -18.94
N GLN A 10 2.14 7.57 -17.97
CA GLN A 10 1.13 8.64 -17.87
C GLN A 10 1.09 9.25 -16.46
N GLY A 11 2.19 9.16 -15.70
CA GLY A 11 2.23 9.62 -14.30
C GLY A 11 1.15 8.96 -13.46
N LEU A 12 0.40 9.77 -12.70
CA LEU A 12 -0.71 9.30 -11.83
C LEU A 12 -1.83 8.58 -12.58
N GLN A 13 -2.01 8.85 -13.87
CA GLN A 13 -3.07 8.24 -14.68
C GLN A 13 -2.64 6.90 -15.29
N SER A 14 -1.47 6.38 -14.92
CA SER A 14 -0.99 5.09 -15.40
C SER A 14 -1.77 3.94 -14.77
N TYR A 15 -2.06 2.91 -15.56
CA TYR A 15 -2.73 1.67 -15.12
C TYR A 15 -4.07 1.91 -14.40
N PRO A 16 -5.04 2.59 -15.02
CA PRO A 16 -6.31 2.98 -14.37
C PRO A 16 -7.17 1.78 -13.91
N ALA A 17 -6.91 0.58 -14.42
CA ALA A 17 -7.57 -0.65 -13.96
C ALA A 17 -7.02 -1.18 -12.63
N CYS A 18 -5.79 -0.78 -12.26
CA CYS A 18 -5.14 -1.18 -11.02
C CYS A 18 -5.61 -0.29 -9.86
N LEU A 19 -6.44 -0.85 -8.98
CA LEU A 19 -7.05 -0.13 -7.86
C LEU A 19 -6.76 -0.86 -6.56
N VAL A 20 -6.71 -0.10 -5.46
CA VAL A 20 -6.57 -0.59 -4.09
C VAL A 20 -7.70 -0.05 -3.22
N LYS A 21 -8.12 -0.79 -2.20
CA LYS A 21 -9.12 -0.34 -1.23
C LYS A 21 -8.58 0.81 -0.38
N GLY A 22 -9.43 1.80 -0.11
CA GLY A 22 -9.11 2.95 0.72
C GLY A 22 -8.67 2.58 2.14
N THR A 23 -9.12 1.44 2.67
CA THR A 23 -8.64 0.92 3.97
C THR A 23 -7.12 0.70 4.00
N VAL A 24 -6.55 0.25 2.88
CA VAL A 24 -5.09 0.08 2.75
C VAL A 24 -4.42 1.44 2.73
N VAL A 25 -4.91 2.38 1.91
CA VAL A 25 -4.36 3.74 1.83
C VAL A 25 -4.38 4.42 3.21
N ARG A 26 -5.52 4.35 3.90
CA ARG A 26 -5.75 4.95 5.22
C ARG A 26 -4.76 4.43 6.27
N SER A 27 -4.42 3.15 6.26
CA SER A 27 -3.44 2.56 7.18
C SER A 27 -2.06 3.22 7.12
N PHE A 28 -1.75 3.90 6.02
CA PHE A 28 -0.48 4.58 5.80
C PHE A 28 -0.55 6.10 5.79
N THR A 29 -1.76 6.69 5.77
CA THR A 29 -1.95 8.14 5.67
C THR A 29 -2.63 8.76 6.88
N ALA A 30 -3.46 8.01 7.61
CA ALA A 30 -4.11 8.51 8.81
C ALA A 30 -3.06 8.89 9.88
N ASP A 31 -3.11 10.15 10.33
CA ASP A 31 -2.29 10.70 11.41
C ASP A 31 -0.76 10.58 11.22
N CYS A 32 -0.32 10.43 9.96
CA CYS A 32 1.08 10.10 9.64
C CYS A 32 1.97 11.31 9.34
N VAL A 33 1.39 12.38 8.80
CA VAL A 33 2.12 13.60 8.44
C VAL A 33 1.43 14.79 9.08
N PRO A 34 2.15 15.62 9.86
CA PRO A 34 1.60 16.88 10.35
C PRO A 34 1.17 17.77 9.18
N LEU A 35 -0.05 18.32 9.23
CA LEU A 35 -0.60 19.09 8.11
C LEU A 35 0.25 20.33 7.79
N GLU A 36 0.93 20.89 8.78
CA GLU A 36 1.86 22.01 8.61
C GLU A 36 3.01 21.67 7.65
N LYS A 37 3.43 20.40 7.60
CA LYS A 37 4.45 19.95 6.63
C LYS A 37 3.94 19.94 5.20
N LEU A 38 2.62 20.00 4.97
CA LEU A 38 2.04 20.07 3.63
C LEU A 38 1.96 21.51 3.11
N GLU A 39 2.12 22.52 3.97
CA GLU A 39 2.03 23.93 3.57
C GLU A 39 3.22 24.33 2.69
N GLY A 40 2.94 25.05 1.60
CA GLY A 40 3.97 25.53 0.67
C GLY A 40 4.58 24.47 -0.26
N LEU A 41 4.17 23.21 -0.14
CA LEU A 41 4.64 22.14 -1.03
C LEU A 41 3.80 22.03 -2.31
N THR A 42 4.49 21.81 -3.41
CA THR A 42 3.85 21.51 -4.71
C THR A 42 3.71 20.00 -4.84
N LEU A 43 2.56 19.47 -4.41
CA LEU A 43 2.17 18.08 -4.59
C LEU A 43 1.08 17.96 -5.66
N PRO A 44 0.99 16.84 -6.40
CA PRO A 44 -0.19 16.53 -7.19
C PRO A 44 -1.47 16.60 -6.33
N ALA A 45 -2.57 17.05 -6.92
CA ALA A 45 -3.81 17.34 -6.20
C ALA A 45 -4.36 16.10 -5.48
N GLU A 46 -4.30 14.95 -6.15
CA GLU A 46 -4.78 13.65 -5.65
C GLU A 46 -3.95 13.18 -4.45
N VAL A 47 -2.62 13.32 -4.53
CA VAL A 47 -1.71 12.99 -3.42
C VAL A 47 -1.96 13.89 -2.21
N ALA A 48 -2.11 15.20 -2.46
CA ALA A 48 -2.40 16.15 -1.41
C ALA A 48 -3.77 15.90 -0.76
N ALA A 49 -4.76 15.43 -1.53
CA ALA A 49 -6.07 15.05 -1.02
C ALA A 49 -5.96 13.85 -0.07
N HIS A 50 -5.28 12.77 -0.47
CA HIS A 50 -5.11 11.57 0.36
C HIS A 50 -4.37 11.83 1.68
N LEU A 51 -3.43 12.78 1.70
CA LEU A 51 -2.69 13.17 2.91
C LEU A 51 -3.51 14.04 3.87
N ARG A 52 -4.39 14.90 3.34
CA ARG A 52 -5.26 15.76 4.17
C ARG A 52 -6.49 15.03 4.66
N GLU A 53 -7.10 14.24 3.78
CA GLU A 53 -8.34 13.52 4.03
C GLU A 53 -8.20 12.10 3.48
N PRO A 54 -7.72 11.14 4.31
CA PRO A 54 -7.59 9.75 3.91
C PRO A 54 -8.90 9.15 3.36
N PRO A 55 -8.84 8.39 2.25
CA PRO A 55 -10.01 7.87 1.56
C PRO A 55 -10.79 6.86 2.40
N LEU A 56 -12.13 6.85 2.32
CA LEU A 56 -13.02 5.92 3.03
C LEU A 56 -12.63 4.44 2.82
N ASP A 57 -12.84 3.59 3.84
CA ASP A 57 -12.38 2.20 3.79
C ASP A 57 -12.93 1.40 2.60
N CYS A 58 -14.15 1.72 2.18
CA CYS A 58 -14.88 1.02 1.13
C CYS A 58 -14.64 1.56 -0.29
N VAL A 59 -13.98 2.71 -0.45
CA VAL A 59 -13.72 3.26 -1.79
C VAL A 59 -12.53 2.59 -2.45
N TRP A 60 -12.51 2.60 -3.78
CA TRP A 60 -11.38 2.13 -4.58
C TRP A 60 -10.58 3.35 -5.04
N VAL A 61 -9.27 3.28 -4.89
CA VAL A 61 -8.31 4.34 -5.22
C VAL A 61 -7.31 3.78 -6.23
N PRO A 62 -6.87 4.54 -7.24
CA PRO A 62 -5.79 4.10 -8.13
C PRO A 62 -4.55 3.71 -7.33
N GLU A 63 -3.99 2.54 -7.63
CA GLU A 63 -2.83 2.02 -6.88
C GLU A 63 -1.60 2.92 -7.05
N VAL A 64 -1.48 3.56 -8.21
CA VAL A 64 -0.44 4.57 -8.47
C VAL A 64 -0.54 5.75 -7.52
N GLU A 65 -1.76 6.21 -7.19
CA GLU A 65 -1.97 7.30 -6.23
C GLU A 65 -1.56 6.88 -4.82
N MET A 66 -1.90 5.64 -4.40
CA MET A 66 -1.44 5.10 -3.11
C MET A 66 0.09 5.13 -3.01
N TRP A 67 0.79 4.61 -4.01
CA TRP A 67 2.26 4.59 -4.02
C TRP A 67 2.86 5.99 -4.06
N ALA A 68 2.30 6.90 -4.85
CA ALA A 68 2.73 8.29 -4.88
C ALA A 68 2.57 8.95 -3.50
N THR A 69 1.45 8.71 -2.82
CA THR A 69 1.20 9.20 -1.46
C THR A 69 2.15 8.62 -0.43
N LEU A 70 2.42 7.30 -0.46
CA LEU A 70 3.41 6.66 0.41
C LEU A 70 4.80 7.26 0.25
N LEU A 71 5.23 7.45 -1.00
CA LEU A 71 6.53 8.02 -1.30
C LEU A 71 6.60 9.51 -0.94
N ALA A 72 5.49 10.26 -1.06
CA ALA A 72 5.42 11.63 -0.59
C ALA A 72 5.54 11.68 0.94
N THR A 73 4.85 10.81 1.68
CA THR A 73 4.98 10.67 3.14
C THR A 73 6.43 10.41 3.54
N ARG A 74 7.12 9.50 2.84
CA ARG A 74 8.53 9.23 3.07
C ARG A 74 9.39 10.48 2.89
N ASP A 75 9.21 11.20 1.78
CA ASP A 75 9.95 12.43 1.48
C ASP A 75 9.67 13.52 2.54
N LEU A 76 8.42 13.66 2.99
CA LEU A 76 7.99 14.66 4.00
C LEU A 76 8.52 14.40 5.40
N LEU A 77 8.69 13.12 5.74
CA LEU A 77 9.24 12.68 7.01
C LEU A 77 10.77 12.58 6.98
N ASP A 78 11.40 12.84 5.83
CA ASP A 78 12.85 12.76 5.61
C ASP A 78 13.42 11.39 6.03
N LEU A 79 12.72 10.31 5.65
CA LEU A 79 13.08 8.95 6.04
C LEU A 79 14.01 8.30 5.02
N ASP A 80 15.16 7.82 5.50
CA ASP A 80 15.99 6.88 4.76
C ASP A 80 15.34 5.49 4.66
N ASP A 81 15.97 4.56 3.94
CA ASP A 81 15.39 3.22 3.72
C ASP A 81 15.19 2.44 5.03
N GLY A 82 16.11 2.57 5.99
CA GLY A 82 16.02 1.86 7.26
C GLY A 82 14.91 2.40 8.15
N ALA A 83 14.85 3.73 8.29
CA ALA A 83 13.80 4.42 9.02
C ALA A 83 12.43 4.23 8.36
N TRP A 84 12.38 4.17 7.02
CA TRP A 84 11.16 3.86 6.28
C TRP A 84 10.61 2.49 6.64
N LEU A 85 11.45 1.45 6.68
CA LEU A 85 11.00 0.10 7.04
C LEU A 85 10.46 0.03 8.46
N VAL A 86 11.14 0.67 9.42
CA VAL A 86 10.70 0.74 10.83
C VAL A 86 9.38 1.51 10.96
N TRP A 87 9.19 2.57 10.16
CA TRP A 87 7.96 3.33 10.13
C TRP A 87 6.81 2.56 9.47
N PHE A 88 7.11 1.82 8.40
CA PHE A 88 6.13 1.13 7.55
C PHE A 88 5.60 -0.16 8.19
N GLU A 89 6.46 -0.94 8.86
CA GLU A 89 6.13 -2.25 9.43
C GLU A 89 4.87 -2.25 10.33
N PRO A 90 4.75 -1.44 11.39
CA PRO A 90 3.58 -1.48 12.26
C PRO A 90 2.28 -1.08 11.55
N ARG A 91 2.37 -0.15 10.58
CA ARG A 91 1.24 0.33 9.76
C ARG A 91 0.77 -0.71 8.75
N SER A 92 1.72 -1.39 8.10
CA SER A 92 1.42 -2.50 7.21
C SER A 92 0.74 -3.65 7.96
N ARG A 93 1.12 -3.89 9.23
CA ARG A 93 0.43 -4.85 10.08
C ARG A 93 -1.00 -4.42 10.38
N GLU A 94 -1.25 -3.14 10.61
CA GLU A 94 -2.60 -2.59 10.78
C GLU A 94 -3.45 -2.76 9.51
N ALA A 95 -2.90 -2.54 8.32
CA ALA A 95 -3.57 -2.83 7.05
C ALA A 95 -4.01 -4.31 6.94
N LEU A 96 -3.24 -5.20 7.56
CA LEU A 96 -3.52 -6.64 7.64
C LEU A 96 -4.47 -7.00 8.81
N THR A 97 -4.95 -6.04 9.60
CA THR A 97 -5.82 -6.29 10.76
C THR A 97 -7.31 -6.45 10.45
N ASN A 98 -7.66 -6.99 9.28
CA ASN A 98 -8.97 -7.62 9.11
C ASN A 98 -9.13 -8.70 10.21
N PRO A 99 -10.26 -8.77 10.95
CA PRO A 99 -10.46 -9.72 12.05
C PRO A 99 -10.09 -11.18 11.72
N VAL A 100 -10.29 -11.61 10.48
CA VAL A 100 -9.93 -12.94 9.99
C VAL A 100 -8.41 -13.10 9.86
N LEU A 101 -7.72 -12.08 9.37
CA LEU A 101 -6.27 -12.11 9.18
C LEU A 101 -5.51 -11.90 10.50
N ARG A 102 -6.07 -11.16 11.48
CA ARG A 102 -5.49 -11.05 12.83
C ARG A 102 -5.28 -12.40 13.50
N LEU A 103 -6.28 -13.27 13.42
CA LEU A 103 -6.19 -14.61 14.01
C LEU A 103 -5.03 -15.39 13.38
N VAL A 104 -4.88 -15.31 12.06
CA VAL A 104 -3.87 -16.06 11.31
C VAL A 104 -2.46 -15.49 11.54
N MET A 105 -2.30 -14.16 11.59
CA MET A 105 -1.00 -13.54 11.90
C MET A 105 -0.49 -13.89 13.30
N ASN A 106 -1.38 -14.31 14.21
CA ASN A 106 -1.02 -14.81 15.54
C ASN A 106 -0.69 -16.32 15.56
N PHE A 107 -1.13 -17.09 14.57
CA PHE A 107 -0.79 -18.50 14.40
C PHE A 107 0.22 -18.65 13.27
N SER A 108 1.50 -18.52 13.61
CA SER A 108 2.68 -18.37 12.75
C SER A 108 2.98 -19.49 11.75
N SER A 109 2.01 -20.28 11.27
CA SER A 109 2.26 -21.25 10.20
C SER A 109 2.35 -20.51 8.86
N PRO A 110 3.54 -20.47 8.21
CA PRO A 110 3.68 -19.86 6.90
C PRO A 110 2.72 -20.45 5.88
N GLU A 111 2.35 -21.72 6.07
CA GLU A 111 1.46 -22.49 5.20
C GLU A 111 0.03 -21.95 5.15
N LEU A 112 -0.44 -21.35 6.25
CA LEU A 112 -1.75 -20.71 6.33
C LEU A 112 -1.71 -19.29 5.73
N LEU A 113 -0.58 -18.60 5.85
CA LEU A 113 -0.43 -17.24 5.31
C LEU A 113 -0.51 -17.21 3.77
N LEU A 114 -0.16 -18.31 3.09
CA LEU A 114 -0.10 -18.33 1.62
C LEU A 114 -1.47 -18.17 0.95
N PRO A 115 -2.48 -19.04 1.17
CA PRO A 115 -3.79 -18.86 0.54
C PRO A 115 -4.46 -17.55 0.98
N LEU A 116 -4.18 -17.12 2.21
CA LEU A 116 -4.73 -15.89 2.76
C LEU A 116 -4.12 -14.64 2.12
N SER A 117 -2.85 -14.66 1.74
CA SER A 117 -2.23 -13.56 1.00
C SER A 117 -2.92 -13.32 -0.34
N GLN A 118 -3.24 -14.40 -1.07
CA GLN A 118 -3.98 -14.31 -2.34
C GLN A 118 -5.42 -13.81 -2.12
N ALA A 119 -6.11 -14.35 -1.13
CA ALA A 119 -7.48 -13.94 -0.80
C ALA A 119 -7.54 -12.48 -0.33
N TYR A 120 -6.58 -12.06 0.49
CA TYR A 120 -6.44 -10.67 0.91
C TYR A 120 -6.17 -9.77 -0.29
N TRP A 121 -5.22 -10.13 -1.17
CA TRP A 121 -4.94 -9.37 -2.38
C TRP A 121 -6.20 -9.20 -3.23
N ALA A 122 -6.94 -10.27 -3.52
CA ALA A 122 -8.19 -10.21 -4.27
C ALA A 122 -9.28 -9.38 -3.58
N MET A 123 -9.24 -9.28 -2.24
CA MET A 123 -10.18 -8.47 -1.47
C MET A 123 -9.80 -6.98 -1.47
N THR A 124 -8.51 -6.64 -1.54
CA THR A 124 -8.01 -5.27 -1.39
C THR A 124 -7.50 -4.64 -2.68
N HIS A 125 -7.28 -5.42 -3.74
CA HIS A 125 -6.79 -4.96 -5.03
C HIS A 125 -7.72 -5.38 -6.19
N LYS A 126 -7.72 -4.60 -7.26
CA LYS A 126 -8.35 -4.86 -8.55
C LYS A 126 -7.36 -4.56 -9.66
N GLY A 127 -7.55 -5.19 -10.82
CA GLY A 127 -6.66 -5.01 -11.97
C GLY A 127 -5.35 -5.79 -11.87
N SER A 128 -5.01 -6.29 -10.68
CA SER A 128 -3.88 -7.18 -10.46
C SER A 128 -4.29 -8.46 -9.72
N LYS A 129 -3.50 -9.52 -9.88
CA LYS A 129 -3.75 -10.81 -9.24
C LYS A 129 -2.46 -11.39 -8.68
N LEU A 130 -2.53 -11.84 -7.42
CA LEU A 130 -1.45 -12.55 -6.76
C LEU A 130 -1.68 -14.07 -6.83
N THR A 131 -0.76 -14.80 -7.49
CA THR A 131 -0.81 -16.25 -7.65
C THR A 131 0.37 -16.95 -6.98
N ILE A 132 0.12 -18.08 -6.31
CA ILE A 132 1.19 -18.99 -5.86
C ILE A 132 1.57 -19.87 -7.05
N VAL A 133 2.83 -19.76 -7.50
CA VAL A 133 3.36 -20.52 -8.64
C VAL A 133 3.99 -21.82 -8.15
N GLU A 134 4.79 -21.74 -7.09
CA GLU A 134 5.54 -22.89 -6.58
C GLU A 134 5.65 -22.81 -5.05
N ARG A 135 5.59 -23.98 -4.41
CA ARG A 135 5.80 -24.15 -2.98
C ARG A 135 6.80 -25.27 -2.74
N ALA A 136 7.91 -24.93 -2.09
CA ALA A 136 8.88 -25.87 -1.55
C ALA A 136 8.87 -25.81 -0.01
N SER A 137 9.59 -26.73 0.65
CA SER A 137 9.65 -26.80 2.13
C SER A 137 10.14 -25.51 2.80
N HIS A 138 10.97 -24.72 2.10
CA HIS A 138 11.54 -23.46 2.61
C HIS A 138 11.56 -22.33 1.57
N ALA A 139 10.81 -22.47 0.47
CA ALA A 139 10.77 -21.47 -0.58
C ALA A 139 9.37 -21.34 -1.16
N LEU A 140 9.05 -20.13 -1.61
CA LEU A 140 7.79 -19.78 -2.22
C LEU A 140 8.04 -18.89 -3.42
N THR A 141 7.42 -19.23 -4.54
CA THR A 141 7.41 -18.38 -5.73
C THR A 141 5.99 -17.83 -5.90
N LEU A 142 5.88 -16.51 -5.89
CA LEU A 142 4.64 -15.78 -6.17
C LEU A 142 4.75 -15.08 -7.53
N ALA A 143 3.65 -15.03 -8.26
CA ALA A 143 3.51 -14.19 -9.45
C ALA A 143 2.46 -13.11 -9.22
N LEU A 144 2.78 -11.90 -9.69
CA LEU A 144 1.87 -10.77 -9.74
C LEU A 144 1.55 -10.49 -11.22
N GLU A 145 0.29 -10.65 -11.58
CA GLU A 145 -0.23 -10.45 -12.95
C GLU A 145 -1.03 -9.13 -12.99
N TYR A 146 -0.85 -8.30 -14.02
CA TYR A 146 -1.52 -6.99 -14.22
C TYR A 146 -1.76 -6.68 -15.69
#